data_AF-A0A258FQB9-F1
#
_entry.id   AF-A0A258FQB9-F1
#
_cell.length_a   1.000
_cell.length_b   1.000
_cell.length_c   1.000
_cell.angle_alpha   90.00
_cell.angle_beta   90.00
_cell.angle_gamma   90.00
#
_symmetry.space_group_name_H-M   'P 1'
#
loop_
_entity.id
_entity.type
_entity.pdbx_description
1 polymer ?
#
loop_
_entity_poly.entity_id
_entity_poly.type
_entity_poly.pdbx_seq_one_letter_code
_entity_poly.pdbx_strand_id
1 'polypeptide(L)'
;VTNDKMMFDRVSKKKATTCTPTGAQIELGVTKTVDPYTKKEVIVAPDGYDATKDDDAHLCADGTPTITLTIDNATDTATVVYGQGKYQLQSIEIRDSTGKLIDSRQVTNGGTWTGIPLSGAATGTITATITDTAYYTESDSGAYS
;
A
#
# COMPACT_ATOMS: atom_id res chain seq x y z
N VAL A 1 15.91 -23.47 -21.12
CA VAL A 1 15.58 -22.78 -19.86
C VAL A 1 16.01 -21.34 -20.00
N THR A 2 15.12 -20.40 -19.75
CA THR A 2 15.42 -18.96 -19.76
C THR A 2 15.01 -18.34 -18.43
N ASN A 3 15.73 -17.31 -18.01
CA ASN A 3 15.35 -16.49 -16.86
C ASN A 3 14.61 -15.27 -17.37
N ASP A 4 13.51 -14.93 -16.70
CA ASP A 4 12.69 -13.77 -17.01
C ASP A 4 12.26 -13.09 -15.71
N LYS A 5 11.61 -11.92 -15.81
CA LYS A 5 11.05 -11.20 -14.67
C LYS A 5 9.54 -11.09 -14.84
N MET A 6 8.80 -11.26 -13.74
CA MET A 6 7.36 -11.12 -13.73
C MET A 6 6.90 -10.36 -12.48
N MET A 7 5.81 -9.62 -12.62
CA MET A 7 5.16 -8.92 -11.52
C MET A 7 4.17 -9.85 -10.83
N PHE A 8 4.27 -9.92 -9.51
CA PHE A 8 3.37 -10.67 -8.65
C PHE A 8 2.73 -9.77 -7.61
N ASP A 9 1.59 -10.19 -7.11
CA ASP A 9 0.97 -9.66 -5.92
C ASP A 9 1.52 -10.41 -4.70
N ARG A 10 2.07 -9.66 -3.72
CA ARG A 10 2.62 -10.25 -2.49
C ARG A 10 1.54 -10.75 -1.51
N VAL A 11 0.28 -10.38 -1.70
CA VAL A 11 -0.84 -10.79 -0.84
C VAL A 11 -1.37 -12.16 -1.27
N SER A 12 -1.76 -12.32 -2.52
CA SER A 12 -2.28 -13.57 -3.10
C SER A 12 -1.19 -14.53 -3.57
N LYS A 13 0.05 -14.04 -3.74
CA LYS A 13 1.18 -14.74 -4.38
C LYS A 13 0.93 -15.16 -5.83
N LYS A 14 0.06 -14.45 -6.55
CA LYS A 14 -0.27 -14.70 -7.97
C LYS A 14 0.22 -13.55 -8.84
N LYS A 15 0.12 -13.67 -10.16
CA LYS A 15 0.56 -12.60 -11.07
C LYS A 15 -0.22 -11.31 -10.79
N ALA A 16 0.48 -10.20 -10.62
CA ALA A 16 -0.16 -8.91 -10.41
C ALA A 16 -1.06 -8.55 -11.61
N THR A 17 -2.21 -7.96 -11.33
CA THR A 17 -3.14 -7.43 -12.32
C THR A 17 -3.13 -5.91 -12.30
N THR A 18 -3.93 -5.28 -13.17
CA THR A 18 -4.15 -3.83 -13.14
C THR A 18 -4.82 -3.35 -11.86
N CYS A 19 -5.47 -4.24 -11.11
CA CYS A 19 -6.13 -3.91 -9.85
C CYS A 19 -5.22 -4.10 -8.63
N THR A 20 -4.07 -4.78 -8.75
CA THR A 20 -3.11 -4.98 -7.65
C THR A 20 -2.48 -3.64 -7.28
N PRO A 21 -2.61 -3.15 -6.03
CA PRO A 21 -1.99 -1.91 -5.58
C PRO A 21 -0.47 -1.92 -5.79
N THR A 22 0.12 -0.78 -6.16
CA THR A 22 1.58 -0.65 -6.32
C THR A 22 2.34 -1.10 -5.08
N GLY A 23 1.79 -0.79 -3.89
CA GLY A 23 2.34 -1.22 -2.62
C GLY A 23 2.29 -2.73 -2.37
N ALA A 24 1.47 -3.50 -3.10
CA ALA A 24 1.39 -4.95 -3.04
C ALA A 24 2.21 -5.64 -4.16
N GLN A 25 2.51 -4.93 -5.25
CA GLN A 25 3.27 -5.47 -6.37
C GLN A 25 4.74 -5.77 -5.99
N ILE A 26 5.28 -6.85 -6.54
CA ILE A 26 6.69 -7.25 -6.41
C ILE A 26 7.20 -7.87 -7.71
N GLU A 27 8.38 -7.46 -8.17
CA GLU A 27 9.05 -8.07 -9.32
C GLU A 27 9.89 -9.26 -8.86
N LEU A 28 9.63 -10.44 -9.42
CA LEU A 28 10.40 -11.66 -9.12
C LEU A 28 11.00 -12.26 -10.40
N GLY A 29 12.20 -12.81 -10.25
CA GLY A 29 12.81 -13.64 -11.29
C GLY A 29 12.09 -14.98 -11.39
N VAL A 30 11.78 -15.40 -12.62
CA VAL A 30 11.13 -16.68 -12.91
C VAL A 30 11.98 -17.49 -13.88
N THR A 31 11.84 -18.82 -13.80
CA THR A 31 12.48 -19.75 -14.73
C THR A 31 11.45 -20.29 -15.70
N LYS A 32 11.69 -20.11 -17.00
CA LYS A 32 10.84 -20.62 -18.09
C LYS A 32 11.48 -21.82 -18.76
N THR A 33 10.72 -22.88 -18.93
CA THR A 33 11.13 -24.10 -19.63
C THR A 33 10.04 -24.56 -20.57
N VAL A 34 10.38 -24.87 -21.82
CA VAL A 34 9.44 -25.48 -22.76
C VAL A 34 9.57 -27.00 -22.63
N ASP A 35 8.48 -27.67 -22.30
CA ASP A 35 8.44 -29.13 -22.27
C ASP A 35 8.69 -29.67 -23.71
N PRO A 36 9.69 -30.55 -23.91
CA PRO A 36 10.10 -30.97 -25.25
C PRO A 36 9.08 -31.85 -25.95
N TYR A 37 8.10 -32.43 -25.25
CA TYR A 37 7.07 -33.32 -25.81
C TYR A 37 5.75 -32.59 -26.03
N THR A 38 5.24 -31.93 -25.01
CA THR A 38 3.95 -31.21 -25.07
C THR A 38 4.08 -29.84 -25.70
N LYS A 39 5.30 -29.31 -25.83
CA LYS A 39 5.62 -27.95 -26.27
C LYS A 39 4.98 -26.86 -25.40
N LYS A 40 4.47 -27.21 -24.22
CA LYS A 40 3.90 -26.26 -23.26
C LYS A 40 5.03 -25.55 -22.53
N GLU A 41 4.84 -24.25 -22.32
CA GLU A 41 5.70 -23.48 -21.42
C GLU A 41 5.36 -23.79 -19.97
N VAL A 42 6.38 -24.01 -19.16
CA VAL A 42 6.31 -24.17 -17.71
C VAL A 42 7.10 -23.02 -17.10
N ILE A 43 6.44 -22.26 -16.24
CA ILE A 43 7.02 -21.13 -15.52
C ILE A 43 7.08 -21.50 -14.04
N VAL A 44 8.26 -21.38 -13.45
CA VAL A 44 8.48 -21.60 -12.01
C VAL A 44 8.87 -20.28 -11.37
N ALA A 45 8.15 -19.89 -10.32
CA ALA A 45 8.44 -18.73 -9.49
C ALA A 45 8.90 -19.17 -8.08
N PRO A 46 9.70 -18.35 -7.39
CA PRO A 46 10.20 -18.67 -6.05
C PRO A 46 9.09 -18.56 -4.99
N ASP A 47 9.37 -18.99 -3.75
CA ASP A 47 8.62 -18.69 -2.53
C ASP A 47 7.11 -18.98 -2.54
N GLY A 48 6.71 -19.94 -3.38
CA GLY A 48 5.32 -20.39 -3.53
C GLY A 48 4.45 -19.45 -4.38
N TYR A 49 5.06 -18.57 -5.17
CA TYR A 49 4.33 -17.75 -6.14
C TYR A 49 3.82 -18.58 -7.32
N ASP A 50 2.61 -18.29 -7.78
CA ASP A 50 1.94 -19.00 -8.86
C ASP A 50 1.89 -18.12 -10.12
N ALA A 51 2.79 -18.39 -11.07
CA ALA A 51 2.84 -17.69 -12.36
C ALA A 51 1.72 -18.10 -13.34
N THR A 52 0.89 -19.08 -12.99
CA THR A 52 -0.17 -19.59 -13.86
C THR A 52 -1.53 -18.93 -13.58
N LYS A 53 -1.65 -18.22 -12.45
CA LYS A 53 -2.88 -17.56 -12.03
C LYS A 53 -2.68 -16.06 -11.91
N ASP A 54 -3.74 -15.33 -12.20
CA ASP A 54 -3.83 -13.90 -11.95
C ASP A 54 -4.27 -13.66 -10.50
N ASP A 55 -3.83 -12.53 -9.94
CA ASP A 55 -4.28 -12.04 -8.65
C ASP A 55 -5.82 -11.95 -8.60
N ASP A 56 -6.37 -12.53 -7.54
CA ASP A 56 -7.80 -12.59 -7.22
C ASP A 56 -8.09 -12.07 -5.80
N ALA A 57 -7.08 -11.57 -5.08
CA ALA A 57 -7.29 -10.84 -3.84
C ALA A 57 -7.79 -9.43 -4.17
N HIS A 58 -7.15 -8.75 -5.12
CA HIS A 58 -7.49 -7.36 -5.45
C HIS A 58 -8.50 -7.27 -6.58
N LEU A 59 -9.61 -6.59 -6.31
CA LEU A 59 -10.58 -6.21 -7.34
C LEU A 59 -10.58 -4.69 -7.47
N CYS A 60 -10.71 -4.18 -8.69
CA CYS A 60 -10.76 -2.74 -8.93
C CYS A 60 -11.99 -2.05 -8.28
N ALA A 61 -12.99 -2.82 -7.87
CA ALA A 61 -14.17 -2.34 -7.14
C ALA A 61 -14.06 -2.53 -5.61
N ASP A 62 -12.91 -2.97 -5.10
CA ASP A 62 -12.69 -3.10 -3.66
C ASP A 62 -12.80 -1.73 -2.99
N GLY A 63 -13.53 -1.68 -1.88
CA GLY A 63 -13.56 -0.47 -1.05
C GLY A 63 -12.18 -0.19 -0.49
N THR A 64 -11.63 0.99 -0.77
CA THR A 64 -10.35 1.47 -0.23
C THR A 64 -10.54 2.03 1.19
N PRO A 65 -9.46 2.10 2.00
CA PRO A 65 -9.52 2.85 3.26
C PRO A 65 -9.86 4.31 2.99
N THR A 66 -10.34 5.04 4.00
CA THR A 66 -10.56 6.48 3.89
C THR A 66 -9.73 7.22 4.93
N ILE A 67 -9.34 8.45 4.63
CA ILE A 67 -8.60 9.31 5.55
C ILE A 67 -8.98 10.77 5.35
N THR A 68 -9.05 11.52 6.44
CA THR A 68 -9.21 12.97 6.47
C THR A 68 -8.24 13.54 7.49
N LEU A 69 -7.47 14.54 7.07
CA LEU A 69 -6.49 15.25 7.89
C LEU A 69 -7.01 16.66 8.18
N THR A 70 -7.02 17.05 9.45
CA THR A 70 -7.30 18.41 9.88
C THR A 70 -6.10 18.94 10.66
N ILE A 71 -5.62 20.12 10.30
CA ILE A 71 -4.49 20.79 10.94
C ILE A 71 -5.02 21.98 11.75
N ASP A 72 -4.63 22.05 13.02
CA ASP A 72 -4.81 23.18 13.89
C ASP A 72 -3.45 23.90 14.06
N ASN A 73 -3.30 25.02 13.34
CA ASN A 73 -2.10 25.86 13.39
C ASN A 73 -2.03 26.71 14.67
N ALA A 74 -3.10 26.82 15.47
CA ALA A 74 -3.06 27.56 16.72
C ALA A 74 -2.40 26.74 17.85
N THR A 75 -2.49 25.41 17.76
CA THR A 75 -1.95 24.48 18.75
C THR A 75 -0.81 23.62 18.21
N ASP A 76 -0.38 23.83 16.97
CA ASP A 76 0.59 23.01 16.25
C ASP A 76 0.25 21.52 16.30
N THR A 77 -1.02 21.18 16.08
CA THR A 77 -1.47 19.78 16.10
C THR A 77 -2.28 19.37 14.89
N ALA A 78 -2.29 18.08 14.59
CA ALA A 78 -3.18 17.46 13.61
C ALA A 78 -4.17 16.48 14.25
N THR A 79 -5.29 16.30 13.57
CA THR A 79 -6.26 15.23 13.80
C THR A 79 -6.49 14.47 12.50
N VAL A 80 -6.48 13.15 12.59
CA VAL A 80 -6.81 12.26 11.48
C VAL A 80 -8.05 11.45 11.81
N VAL A 81 -9.03 11.48 10.93
CA VAL A 81 -10.20 10.58 10.93
C VAL A 81 -10.01 9.59 9.80
N TYR A 82 -10.19 8.30 10.07
CA TYR A 82 -9.90 7.25 9.11
C TYR A 82 -10.89 6.09 9.18
N GLY A 83 -11.20 5.52 8.02
CA GLY A 83 -12.17 4.45 7.84
C GLY A 83 -11.54 3.22 7.21
N GLN A 84 -12.09 2.05 7.57
CA GLN A 84 -11.69 0.78 6.98
C GLN A 84 -12.44 0.56 5.66
N GLY A 85 -11.71 0.13 4.63
CA GLY A 85 -12.28 -0.40 3.39
C GLY A 85 -12.59 -1.89 3.50
N LYS A 86 -12.30 -2.64 2.43
CA LYS A 86 -12.44 -4.11 2.39
C LYS A 86 -11.46 -4.80 3.35
N TYR A 87 -10.22 -4.34 3.36
CA TYR A 87 -9.14 -4.98 4.11
C TYR A 87 -8.92 -4.31 5.47
N GLN A 88 -8.36 -5.07 6.40
CA GLN A 88 -8.01 -4.57 7.73
C GLN A 88 -6.98 -3.45 7.59
N LEU A 89 -7.15 -2.37 8.35
CA LEU A 89 -6.13 -1.31 8.37
C LEU A 89 -4.80 -1.85 8.93
N GLN A 90 -3.70 -1.20 8.56
CA GLN A 90 -2.36 -1.56 9.02
C GLN A 90 -1.65 -0.36 9.67
N SER A 91 -1.52 0.75 8.95
CA SER A 91 -0.73 1.88 9.43
C SER A 91 -1.19 3.23 8.90
N ILE A 92 -0.98 4.27 9.71
CA ILE A 92 -1.05 5.68 9.29
C ILE A 92 0.35 6.27 9.42
N GLU A 93 0.79 7.02 8.42
CA GLU A 93 2.01 7.83 8.45
C GLU A 93 1.67 9.31 8.24
N ILE A 94 2.30 10.20 9.01
CA ILE A 94 2.21 11.65 8.86
C ILE A 94 3.57 12.17 8.41
N ARG A 95 3.63 12.84 7.28
CA ARG A 95 4.87 13.37 6.70
C ARG A 95 4.75 14.86 6.43
N ASP A 96 5.86 15.59 6.58
CA ASP A 96 5.91 17.01 6.24
C ASP A 96 6.26 17.27 4.77
N SER A 97 6.35 18.55 4.41
CA SER A 97 6.61 19.03 3.05
C SER A 97 7.96 18.59 2.48
N THR A 98 8.89 18.16 3.33
CA THR A 98 10.20 17.61 2.94
C THR A 98 10.19 16.08 2.79
N GLY A 99 9.07 15.44 3.11
CA GLY A 99 8.91 13.98 3.16
C GLY A 99 9.37 13.36 4.47
N LYS A 100 9.79 14.17 5.46
CA LYS A 100 10.20 13.68 6.78
C LYS A 100 8.99 13.08 7.50
N LEU A 101 9.17 11.87 8.04
CA LEU A 101 8.17 11.26 8.92
C LEU A 101 8.09 12.04 10.23
N ILE A 102 6.89 12.55 10.53
CA ILE A 102 6.58 13.28 11.76
C ILE A 102 6.11 12.31 12.83
N ASP A 103 5.13 11.47 12.47
CA ASP A 103 4.59 10.46 13.37
C ASP A 103 3.99 9.30 12.56
N SER A 104 3.82 8.15 13.20
CA SER A 104 3.13 7.01 12.62
C SER A 104 2.41 6.19 13.69
N ARG A 105 1.38 5.46 13.25
CA ARG A 105 0.57 4.63 14.14
C ARG A 105 0.14 3.35 13.44
N GLN A 106 0.27 2.23 14.14
CA GLN A 106 -0.38 0.98 13.75
C GLN A 106 -1.87 1.06 14.10
N VAL A 107 -2.72 0.71 13.15
CA VAL A 107 -4.18 0.76 13.28
C VAL A 107 -4.78 -0.52 12.73
N THR A 108 -5.89 -0.98 13.30
CA THR A 108 -6.55 -2.24 12.87
C THR A 108 -8.02 -2.07 12.52
N ASN A 109 -8.62 -0.94 12.88
CA ASN A 109 -10.03 -0.59 12.62
C ASN A 109 -10.11 0.92 12.38
N GLY A 110 -11.22 1.40 11.82
CA GLY A 110 -11.48 2.85 11.68
C GLY A 110 -11.52 3.57 13.03
N GLY A 111 -11.25 4.88 13.01
CA GLY A 111 -11.21 5.68 14.23
C GLY A 111 -10.72 7.11 14.01
N THR A 112 -10.36 7.74 15.12
CA THR A 112 -9.82 9.10 15.15
C THR A 112 -8.53 9.12 15.95
N TRP A 113 -7.51 9.75 15.38
CA TRP A 113 -6.23 10.03 16.04
C TRP A 113 -6.08 11.54 16.20
N THR A 114 -6.18 12.03 17.43
CA THR A 114 -6.13 13.45 17.77
C THR A 114 -4.80 13.84 18.41
N GLY A 115 -4.49 15.14 18.40
CA GLY A 115 -3.37 15.72 19.14
C GLY A 115 -2.00 15.31 18.61
N ILE A 116 -1.89 15.04 17.31
CA ILE A 116 -0.63 14.68 16.66
C ILE A 116 0.26 15.93 16.65
N PRO A 117 1.43 15.93 17.31
CA PRO A 117 2.25 17.13 17.42
C PRO A 117 2.96 17.44 16.09
N LEU A 118 2.90 18.70 15.63
CA LEU A 118 3.54 19.20 14.41
C LEU A 118 4.73 20.13 14.67
N SER A 119 5.06 20.40 15.94
CA SER A 119 6.11 21.37 16.33
C SER A 119 7.52 21.06 15.78
N GLY A 120 7.75 19.86 15.25
CA GLY A 120 9.00 19.44 14.59
C GLY A 120 8.92 19.30 13.07
N ALA A 121 7.78 19.65 12.47
CA ALA A 121 7.55 19.58 11.04
C ALA A 121 8.03 20.85 10.32
N ALA A 122 8.49 20.69 9.08
CA ALA A 122 8.66 21.83 8.20
C ALA A 122 7.31 22.49 7.90
N THR A 123 7.29 23.81 7.78
CA THR A 123 6.11 24.51 7.27
C THR A 123 5.82 24.09 5.82
N GLY A 124 4.55 24.19 5.43
CA GLY A 124 4.05 23.72 4.14
C GLY A 124 3.04 22.59 4.29
N THR A 125 2.98 21.71 3.30
CA THR A 125 1.99 20.63 3.25
C THR A 125 2.37 19.49 4.21
N ILE A 126 1.47 19.16 5.13
CA ILE A 126 1.50 17.89 5.86
C ILE A 126 0.61 16.91 5.13
N THR A 127 1.09 15.69 4.93
CA THR A 127 0.35 14.60 4.30
C THR A 127 0.17 13.45 5.29
N ALA A 128 -1.07 12.99 5.43
CA ALA A 128 -1.39 11.77 6.15
C ALA A 128 -1.71 10.67 5.14
N THR A 129 -1.08 9.50 5.28
CA THR A 129 -1.30 8.33 4.43
C THR A 129 -1.75 7.15 5.26
N ILE A 130 -2.92 6.59 4.96
CA ILE A 130 -3.40 5.32 5.53
C ILE A 130 -3.03 4.18 4.59
N THR A 131 -2.57 3.05 5.14
CA THR A 131 -2.32 1.79 4.43
C THR A 131 -3.08 0.65 5.09
N ASP A 132 -3.70 -0.21 4.29
CA ASP A 132 -4.33 -1.45 4.77
C ASP A 132 -3.44 -2.69 4.54
N THR A 133 -3.86 -3.85 5.03
CA THR A 133 -3.08 -5.11 4.92
C THR A 133 -2.94 -5.63 3.49
N ALA A 134 -3.77 -5.14 2.56
CA ALA A 134 -3.69 -5.43 1.14
C ALA A 134 -2.93 -4.34 0.36
N TYR A 135 -2.33 -3.38 1.07
CA TYR A 135 -1.58 -2.26 0.53
C TYR A 135 -2.40 -1.30 -0.33
N TYR A 136 -3.73 -1.26 -0.17
CA TYR A 136 -4.45 -0.06 -0.60
C TYR A 136 -4.03 1.11 0.28
N THR A 137 -3.79 2.24 -0.37
CA THR A 137 -3.39 3.47 0.29
C THR A 137 -4.30 4.60 -0.10
N GLU A 138 -4.67 5.43 0.87
CA GLU A 138 -5.29 6.74 0.63
C GLU A 138 -4.54 7.82 1.38
N SER A 139 -4.65 9.06 0.91
CA SER A 139 -3.98 10.19 1.54
C SER A 139 -4.83 11.44 1.55
N ASP A 140 -4.67 12.22 2.61
CA ASP A 140 -5.21 13.57 2.69
C ASP A 140 -4.09 14.53 3.14
N SER A 141 -4.23 15.81 2.85
CA SER A 141 -3.19 16.81 3.09
C SER A 141 -3.75 18.13 3.55
N GLY A 142 -2.99 18.82 4.39
CA GLY A 142 -3.34 20.15 4.91
C GLY A 142 -2.13 21.07 4.97
N ALA A 143 -2.38 22.38 5.01
CA ALA A 143 -1.33 23.39 5.16
C ALA A 143 -0.99 23.62 6.65
N TYR A 144 0.31 23.58 6.96
CA TYR A 144 0.90 23.89 8.25
C TYR A 144 1.82 25.11 8.13
N SER A 145 1.71 26.07 9.05
CA SER A 145 2.41 27.37 8.98
C SER A 145 2.86 27.86 10.34
#